data_AF-A0A0K2TM88-F1
#
_entry.id   AF-A0A0K2TM88-F1
#
_cell.length_a   1.000
_cell.length_b   1.000
_cell.length_c   1.000
_cell.angle_alpha   90.00
_cell.angle_beta   90.00
_cell.angle_gamma   90.00
#
_symmetry.space_group_name_H-M   'P 1'
#
loop_
_entity.id
_entity.type
_entity.pdbx_description
1 polymer ?
#
loop_
_entity_poly.entity_id
_entity_poly.type
_entity_poly.pdbx_seq_one_letter_code
_entity_poly.pdbx_strand_id
1 'polypeptide(L)'
;MKLISELRQIVLVQSLVRRFLAKQEFKRRKIQMEKIKSTVVIQSFVRGHLQRRKYKEIITEIRQIVIVQSLVRRFLAKQEFKRQKIQIEKIKSSVVIQSYVRGHLQRRKYKKIRTELRQIVLVQSLVRRFLAKQEFKRRKIQMEQIKSTIVIQSHVRGHLQRRKYKKLRTEIRKVVIVQSLVRQFLAKQEFKRRKVQIEKNKSSIVIQSCVRGYLQKKKFKLMKDEIRMVIKVQSIVRRFLAMKKRQKLVVALDSISFTKQFKFKDDINSAAICIQQNYRAWIYRKKFKKTIRCVIAIQSLWRGYRTRKSLISNTRLSEVRARLVCVNKEATENNKLCNRVSYVLCHLYNIKSLAVLIKIVNDLDASTRYSEFCCDQMLENGDKKPVIVLLDLILRCNKSVPHIEVISGVLDTLINLVRYERTRLYISGLKETYKTCLETLQRFEKSHVIIFAKVISFLYILTFEKAGVEGIKKQFSKKVKDYLMEYERKKHLLHKSVSKSKNVKGKRRIPHFPEWMGTKEFIRHFEDPICALKALLERLKCS
;
A
#
# COMPACT_ATOMS: atom_id res chain seq x y z
N MET A 1 26.17 -72.63 192.42
CA MET A 1 25.39 -71.67 191.60
C MET A 1 26.21 -70.66 190.78
N LYS A 2 27.55 -70.51 190.94
CA LYS A 2 28.36 -69.60 190.09
C LYS A 2 28.60 -70.09 188.65
N LEU A 3 28.68 -71.41 188.43
CA LEU A 3 29.09 -72.00 187.13
C LEU A 3 28.07 -71.86 185.98
N ILE A 4 26.77 -71.76 186.27
CA ILE A 4 25.71 -71.75 185.23
C ILE A 4 25.58 -70.37 184.57
N SER A 5 25.93 -69.30 185.29
CA SER A 5 25.93 -67.92 184.79
C SER A 5 26.97 -67.70 183.68
N GLU A 6 28.18 -68.23 183.89
CA GLU A 6 29.31 -68.05 182.96
C GLU A 6 29.08 -68.78 181.62
N LEU A 7 28.49 -69.98 181.64
CA LEU A 7 28.18 -70.72 180.41
C LEU A 7 27.16 -70.02 179.51
N ARG A 8 26.15 -69.33 180.07
CA ARG A 8 25.17 -68.57 179.26
C ARG A 8 25.80 -67.37 178.57
N GLN A 9 26.75 -66.68 179.21
CA GLN A 9 27.46 -65.56 178.58
C GLN A 9 28.33 -66.03 177.41
N ILE A 10 29.01 -67.19 177.53
CA ILE A 10 29.84 -67.76 176.46
C ILE A 10 29.00 -68.11 175.22
N VAL A 11 27.83 -68.75 175.39
CA VAL A 11 26.94 -69.10 174.27
C VAL A 11 26.39 -67.86 173.55
N LEU A 12 26.03 -66.81 174.31
CA LEU A 12 25.56 -65.56 173.72
C LEU A 12 26.65 -64.92 172.84
N VAL A 13 27.89 -64.82 173.35
CA VAL A 13 29.03 -64.28 172.61
C VAL A 13 29.32 -65.14 171.37
N GLN A 14 29.32 -66.47 171.49
CA GLN A 14 29.50 -67.37 170.34
C GLN A 14 28.40 -67.19 169.28
N SER A 15 27.14 -67.00 169.68
CA SER A 15 26.03 -66.77 168.73
C SER A 15 26.16 -65.42 167.99
N LEU A 16 26.60 -64.37 168.69
CA LEU A 16 26.82 -63.05 168.12
C LEU A 16 28.03 -63.04 167.18
N VAL A 17 29.12 -63.72 167.56
CA VAL A 17 30.30 -63.88 166.70
C VAL A 17 29.96 -64.68 165.44
N ARG A 18 29.22 -65.80 165.55
CA ARG A 18 28.76 -66.56 164.36
C ARG A 18 27.87 -65.70 163.45
N ARG A 19 26.94 -64.92 164.02
CA ARG A 19 26.10 -63.98 163.27
C ARG A 19 26.93 -62.90 162.57
N PHE A 20 27.92 -62.33 163.26
CA PHE A 20 28.82 -61.33 162.69
C PHE A 20 29.62 -61.89 161.52
N LEU A 21 30.23 -63.08 161.70
CA LEU A 21 30.99 -63.76 160.65
C LEU A 21 30.12 -64.09 159.42
N ALA A 22 28.91 -64.63 159.62
CA ALA A 22 27.98 -64.91 158.52
C ALA A 22 27.56 -63.63 157.77
N LYS A 23 27.32 -62.52 158.48
CA LYS A 23 26.98 -61.23 157.87
C LYS A 23 28.15 -60.63 157.09
N GLN A 24 29.38 -60.83 157.59
CA GLN A 24 30.60 -60.39 156.91
C GLN A 24 30.85 -61.22 155.65
N GLU A 25 30.61 -62.53 155.69
CA GLU A 25 30.71 -63.41 154.53
C GLU A 25 29.66 -63.09 153.46
N PHE A 26 28.40 -62.86 153.85
CA PHE A 26 27.35 -62.43 152.91
C PHE A 26 27.69 -61.10 152.21
N LYS A 27 28.19 -60.10 152.97
CA LYS A 27 28.65 -58.83 152.37
C LYS A 27 29.76 -59.06 151.35
N ARG A 28 30.75 -59.91 151.66
CA ARG A 28 31.83 -60.26 150.71
C ARG A 28 31.27 -60.92 149.45
N ARG A 29 30.39 -61.92 149.59
CA ARG A 29 29.74 -62.60 148.46
C ARG A 29 28.89 -61.65 147.62
N LYS A 30 28.15 -60.73 148.23
CA LYS A 30 27.35 -59.72 147.51
C LYS A 30 28.21 -58.77 146.69
N ILE A 31 29.30 -58.25 147.27
CA ILE A 31 30.26 -57.40 146.54
C ILE A 31 30.90 -58.17 145.39
N GLN A 32 31.26 -59.44 145.60
CA GLN A 32 31.82 -60.28 144.55
C GLN A 32 30.80 -60.54 143.42
N MET A 33 29.55 -60.81 143.75
CA MET A 33 28.45 -60.93 142.78
C MET A 33 28.21 -59.64 141.98
N GLU A 34 28.24 -58.47 142.63
CA GLU A 34 28.10 -57.18 141.94
C GLU A 34 29.30 -56.93 141.00
N LYS A 35 30.53 -57.24 141.43
CA LYS A 35 31.70 -57.20 140.55
C LYS A 35 31.55 -58.12 139.34
N ILE A 36 31.06 -59.34 139.53
CA ILE A 36 30.82 -60.29 138.43
C ILE A 36 29.73 -59.75 137.48
N LYS A 37 28.59 -59.25 137.99
CA LYS A 37 27.53 -58.66 137.16
C LYS A 37 28.03 -57.49 136.32
N SER A 38 28.72 -56.53 136.94
CA SER A 38 29.32 -55.39 136.23
C SER A 38 30.32 -55.85 135.18
N THR A 39 31.13 -56.87 135.50
CA THR A 39 32.08 -57.47 134.55
C THR A 39 31.37 -58.10 133.35
N VAL A 40 30.28 -58.83 133.56
CA VAL A 40 29.48 -59.44 132.47
C VAL A 40 28.84 -58.37 131.58
N VAL A 41 28.35 -57.26 132.14
CA VAL A 41 27.79 -56.14 131.36
C VAL A 41 28.87 -55.46 130.53
N ILE A 42 30.03 -55.18 131.11
CA ILE A 42 31.16 -54.58 130.37
C ILE A 42 31.62 -55.55 129.27
N GLN A 43 31.78 -56.83 129.59
CA GLN A 43 32.16 -57.85 128.61
C GLN A 43 31.12 -57.99 127.49
N SER A 44 29.82 -57.91 127.79
CA SER A 44 28.76 -57.98 126.78
C SER A 44 28.76 -56.76 125.87
N PHE A 45 28.97 -55.55 126.41
CA PHE A 45 29.14 -54.33 125.63
C PHE A 45 30.39 -54.37 124.74
N VAL A 46 31.52 -54.82 125.28
CA VAL A 46 32.77 -54.94 124.51
C VAL A 46 32.62 -55.97 123.40
N ARG A 47 32.06 -57.15 123.68
CA ARG A 47 31.78 -58.19 122.66
C ARG A 47 30.83 -57.64 121.59
N GLY A 48 29.78 -56.94 121.98
CA GLY A 48 28.82 -56.32 121.06
C GLY A 48 29.46 -55.23 120.19
N HIS A 49 30.32 -54.38 120.75
CA HIS A 49 31.05 -53.35 120.01
C HIS A 49 32.01 -53.97 118.99
N LEU A 50 32.81 -54.96 119.42
CA LEU A 50 33.73 -55.68 118.54
C LEU A 50 32.97 -56.35 117.38
N GLN A 51 31.83 -56.99 117.64
CA GLN A 51 31.05 -57.63 116.58
C GLN A 51 30.42 -56.63 115.59
N ARG A 52 29.90 -55.49 116.07
CA ARG A 52 29.38 -54.42 115.20
C ARG A 52 30.48 -53.79 114.36
N ARG A 53 31.68 -53.63 114.92
CA ARG A 53 32.84 -53.13 114.19
C ARG A 53 33.23 -54.09 113.06
N LYS A 54 33.35 -55.39 113.35
CA LYS A 54 33.60 -56.43 112.33
C LYS A 54 32.52 -56.43 111.24
N TYR A 55 31.25 -56.32 111.61
CA TYR A 55 30.15 -56.25 110.63
C TYR A 55 30.23 -55.00 109.74
N LYS A 56 30.57 -53.83 110.31
CA LYS A 56 30.78 -52.60 109.54
C LYS A 56 31.93 -52.75 108.55
N GLU A 57 33.06 -53.33 108.97
CA GLU A 57 34.22 -53.61 108.11
C GLU A 57 33.79 -54.49 106.91
N ILE A 58 33.08 -55.60 107.16
CA ILE A 58 32.57 -56.49 106.10
C ILE A 58 31.62 -55.74 105.13
N ILE A 59 30.66 -54.95 105.64
CA ILE A 59 29.73 -54.21 104.77
C ILE A 59 30.46 -53.14 103.95
N THR A 60 31.48 -52.49 104.51
CA THR A 60 32.28 -51.52 103.74
C THR A 60 33.06 -52.19 102.61
N GLU A 61 33.63 -53.38 102.84
CA GLU A 61 34.28 -54.18 101.79
C GLU A 61 33.29 -54.56 100.68
N ILE A 62 32.11 -55.09 101.04
CA ILE A 62 31.06 -55.43 100.07
C ILE A 62 30.63 -54.20 99.26
N ARG A 63 30.46 -53.04 99.92
CA ARG A 63 30.08 -51.79 99.24
C ARG A 63 31.16 -51.35 98.24
N GLN A 64 32.43 -51.45 98.60
CA GLN A 64 33.53 -51.15 97.69
C GLN A 64 33.52 -52.09 96.47
N ILE A 65 33.29 -53.39 96.68
CA ILE A 65 33.14 -54.37 95.59
C ILE A 65 31.98 -54.00 94.67
N VAL A 66 30.81 -53.66 95.20
CA VAL A 66 29.63 -53.25 94.40
C VAL A 66 29.91 -51.98 93.60
N ILE A 67 30.60 -50.99 94.19
CA ILE A 67 31.01 -49.77 93.49
C ILE A 67 31.91 -50.13 92.30
N VAL A 68 32.95 -50.94 92.52
CA VAL A 68 33.87 -51.38 91.46
C VAL A 68 33.10 -52.15 90.37
N GLN A 69 32.25 -53.11 90.75
CA GLN A 69 31.40 -53.85 89.81
C GLN A 69 30.49 -52.92 88.99
N SER A 70 29.89 -51.90 89.61
CA SER A 70 29.03 -50.93 88.92
C SER A 70 29.82 -50.08 87.92
N LEU A 71 31.05 -49.70 88.26
CA LEU A 71 31.95 -48.95 87.38
C LEU A 71 32.40 -49.81 86.21
N VAL A 72 32.73 -51.07 86.44
CA VAL A 72 33.09 -52.03 85.39
C VAL A 72 31.92 -52.28 84.45
N ARG A 73 30.71 -52.55 84.97
CA ARG A 73 29.50 -52.71 84.14
C ARG A 73 29.22 -51.47 83.29
N ARG A 74 29.35 -50.27 83.87
CA ARG A 74 29.21 -49.00 83.15
C ARG A 74 30.27 -48.86 82.05
N PHE A 75 31.52 -49.22 82.33
CA PHE A 75 32.61 -49.18 81.35
C PHE A 75 32.34 -50.12 80.18
N LEU A 76 31.95 -51.37 80.46
CA LEU A 76 31.61 -52.36 79.45
C LEU A 76 30.43 -51.90 78.57
N ALA A 77 29.35 -51.40 79.18
CA ALA A 77 28.22 -50.85 78.43
C ALA A 77 28.61 -49.67 77.54
N LYS A 78 29.46 -48.75 78.03
CA LYS A 78 30.00 -47.64 77.22
C LYS A 78 30.85 -48.16 76.06
N GLN A 79 31.67 -49.20 76.28
CA GLN A 79 32.51 -49.78 75.25
C GLN A 79 31.66 -50.47 74.17
N GLU A 80 30.62 -51.20 74.57
CA GLU A 80 29.68 -51.84 73.66
C GLU A 80 28.91 -50.82 72.83
N PHE A 81 28.36 -49.77 73.46
CA PHE A 81 27.68 -48.69 72.74
C PHE A 81 28.61 -48.01 71.72
N LYS A 82 29.87 -47.75 72.09
CA LYS A 82 30.86 -47.20 71.16
C LYS A 82 31.09 -48.14 69.96
N ARG A 83 31.20 -49.46 70.19
CA ARG A 83 31.34 -50.46 69.12
C ARG A 83 30.12 -50.46 68.19
N GLN A 84 28.91 -50.50 68.74
CA GLN A 84 27.67 -50.47 67.97
C GLN A 84 27.55 -49.16 67.16
N LYS A 85 27.85 -48.01 67.77
CA LYS A 85 27.84 -46.70 67.08
C LYS A 85 28.80 -46.69 65.89
N ILE A 86 30.03 -47.19 66.06
CA ILE A 86 31.01 -47.28 64.96
C ILE A 86 30.51 -48.20 63.85
N GLN A 87 29.91 -49.35 64.19
CA GLN A 87 29.33 -50.26 63.19
C GLN A 87 28.19 -49.60 62.41
N ILE A 88 27.27 -48.93 63.09
CA ILE A 88 26.16 -48.19 62.45
C ILE A 88 26.70 -47.11 61.50
N GLU A 89 27.69 -46.32 61.93
CA GLU A 89 28.30 -45.29 61.07
C GLU A 89 28.99 -45.91 59.85
N LYS A 90 29.71 -47.03 60.00
CA LYS A 90 30.28 -47.77 58.86
C LYS A 90 29.20 -48.24 57.87
N ILE A 91 28.08 -48.76 58.37
CA ILE A 91 26.95 -49.18 57.53
C ILE A 91 26.36 -47.96 56.81
N LYS A 92 26.10 -46.85 57.49
CA LYS A 92 25.60 -45.61 56.87
C LYS A 92 26.52 -45.11 55.77
N SER A 93 27.82 -45.00 56.04
CA SER A 93 28.80 -44.57 55.03
C SER A 93 28.83 -45.52 53.83
N SER A 94 28.77 -46.84 54.06
CA SER A 94 28.69 -47.84 52.99
C SER A 94 27.44 -47.68 52.13
N VAL A 95 26.27 -47.48 52.74
CA VAL A 95 25.01 -47.25 52.03
C VAL A 95 25.09 -45.97 51.18
N VAL A 96 25.67 -44.89 51.71
CA VAL A 96 25.86 -43.63 50.95
C VAL A 96 26.75 -43.87 49.73
N ILE A 97 27.91 -44.51 49.90
CA ILE A 97 28.84 -44.82 48.81
C ILE A 97 28.17 -45.71 47.76
N GLN A 98 27.50 -46.79 48.19
CA GLN A 98 26.78 -47.69 47.29
C GLN A 98 25.67 -46.97 46.52
N SER A 99 24.91 -46.08 47.18
CA SER A 99 23.86 -45.31 46.53
C SER A 99 24.42 -44.37 45.46
N TYR A 100 25.56 -43.73 45.73
CA TYR A 100 26.23 -42.84 44.78
C TYR A 100 26.75 -43.60 43.56
N VAL A 101 27.38 -44.76 43.77
CA VAL A 101 27.88 -45.63 42.70
C VAL A 101 26.73 -46.15 41.83
N ARG A 102 25.65 -46.67 42.46
CA ARG A 102 24.45 -47.12 41.74
C ARG A 102 23.84 -45.98 40.90
N GLY A 103 23.73 -44.79 41.49
CA GLY A 103 23.26 -43.59 40.80
C GLY A 103 24.16 -43.17 39.63
N HIS A 104 25.48 -43.22 39.81
CA HIS A 104 26.45 -42.90 38.75
C HIS A 104 26.34 -43.88 37.57
N LEU A 105 26.30 -45.19 37.85
CA LEU A 105 26.15 -46.22 36.83
C LEU A 105 24.86 -46.04 36.02
N GLN A 106 23.74 -45.78 36.69
CA GLN A 106 22.46 -45.57 36.01
C GLN A 106 22.45 -44.30 35.15
N ARG A 107 23.00 -43.20 35.65
CA ARG A 107 23.17 -41.96 34.88
C ARG A 107 24.05 -42.16 33.65
N ARG A 108 25.14 -42.93 33.77
CA ARG A 108 26.03 -43.27 32.65
C ARG A 108 25.30 -44.10 31.59
N LYS A 109 24.54 -45.12 31.99
CA LYS A 109 23.70 -45.92 31.08
C LYS A 109 22.67 -45.06 30.35
N TYR A 110 21.91 -44.24 31.09
CA TYR A 110 20.92 -43.34 30.50
C TYR A 110 21.54 -42.34 29.52
N LYS A 111 22.70 -41.76 29.87
CA LYS A 111 23.42 -40.84 28.98
C LYS A 111 23.79 -41.51 27.67
N LYS A 112 24.30 -42.76 27.70
CA LYS A 112 24.63 -43.54 26.52
C LYS A 112 23.40 -43.77 25.62
N ILE A 113 22.30 -44.28 26.19
CA ILE A 113 21.04 -44.50 25.46
C ILE A 113 20.54 -43.18 24.83
N ARG A 114 20.55 -42.09 25.61
CA ARG A 114 20.09 -40.77 25.12
C ARG A 114 20.97 -40.24 23.98
N THR A 115 22.29 -40.46 24.03
CA THR A 115 23.17 -40.06 22.93
C THR A 115 22.93 -40.87 21.67
N GLU A 116 22.73 -42.19 21.79
CA GLU A 116 22.42 -43.08 20.66
C GLU A 116 21.10 -42.68 20.00
N LEU A 117 20.04 -42.49 20.80
CA LEU A 117 18.75 -42.02 20.30
C LEU A 117 18.84 -40.65 19.61
N ARG A 118 19.64 -39.72 20.15
CA ARG A 118 19.85 -38.42 19.52
C ARG A 118 20.49 -38.55 18.14
N GLN A 119 21.46 -39.45 17.96
CA GLN A 119 22.06 -39.68 16.65
C GLN A 119 21.06 -40.28 15.66
N ILE A 120 20.23 -41.24 16.10
CA ILE A 120 19.17 -41.81 15.27
C ILE A 120 18.19 -40.73 14.80
N VAL A 121 17.71 -39.88 15.72
CA VAL A 121 16.81 -38.77 15.39
C VAL A 121 17.46 -37.79 14.42
N LEU A 122 18.75 -37.49 14.60
CA LEU A 122 19.50 -36.63 13.68
C LEU A 122 19.50 -37.22 12.26
N VAL A 123 19.90 -38.49 12.11
CA VAL A 123 19.90 -39.18 10.81
C VAL A 123 18.51 -39.19 10.19
N GLN A 124 17.47 -39.57 10.95
CA GLN A 124 16.08 -39.55 10.47
C GLN A 124 15.65 -38.15 10.00
N SER A 125 16.03 -37.10 10.71
CA SER A 125 15.72 -35.72 10.33
C SER A 125 16.40 -35.30 9.03
N LEU A 126 17.65 -35.74 8.81
CA LEU A 126 18.42 -35.49 7.60
C LEU A 126 17.82 -36.24 6.41
N VAL A 127 17.43 -37.49 6.59
CA VAL A 127 16.77 -38.31 5.56
C VAL A 127 15.43 -37.70 5.16
N ARG A 128 14.57 -37.33 6.12
CA ARG A 128 13.29 -36.66 5.84
C ARG A 128 13.50 -35.36 5.06
N ARG A 129 14.50 -34.56 5.46
CA ARG A 129 14.88 -33.33 4.73
C ARG A 129 15.32 -33.62 3.30
N PHE A 130 16.14 -34.65 3.10
CA PHE A 130 16.61 -35.05 1.78
C PHE A 130 15.45 -35.48 0.86
N LEU A 131 14.56 -36.34 1.35
CA LEU A 131 13.38 -36.80 0.60
C LEU A 131 12.47 -35.64 0.21
N ALA A 132 12.17 -34.73 1.15
CA ALA A 132 11.36 -33.54 0.86
C ALA A 132 12.00 -32.64 -0.21
N LYS A 133 13.34 -32.46 -0.16
CA LYS A 133 14.08 -31.70 -1.18
C LYS A 133 14.03 -32.37 -2.55
N GLN A 134 14.13 -33.70 -2.60
CA GLN A 134 14.03 -34.46 -3.84
C GLN A 134 12.63 -34.38 -4.46
N GLU A 135 11.59 -34.50 -3.64
CA GLU A 135 10.20 -34.38 -4.08
C GLU A 135 9.90 -32.98 -4.62
N PHE A 136 10.34 -31.93 -3.90
CA PHE A 136 10.21 -30.55 -4.36
C PHE A 136 10.89 -30.34 -5.73
N LYS A 137 12.10 -30.89 -5.90
CA LYS A 137 12.82 -30.81 -7.19
C LYS A 137 12.04 -31.50 -8.30
N ARG A 138 11.49 -32.70 -8.06
CA ARG A 138 10.65 -33.42 -9.03
C ARG A 138 9.40 -32.62 -9.42
N ARG A 139 8.65 -32.10 -8.44
CA ARG A 139 7.47 -31.26 -8.69
C ARG A 139 7.82 -30.00 -9.46
N LYS A 140 8.95 -29.36 -9.16
CA LYS A 140 9.43 -28.17 -9.90
C LYS A 140 9.70 -28.48 -11.37
N ILE A 141 10.40 -29.58 -11.67
CA ILE A 141 10.68 -30.02 -13.04
C ILE A 141 9.37 -30.32 -13.78
N GLN A 142 8.44 -31.05 -13.16
CA GLN A 142 7.12 -31.32 -13.75
C GLN A 142 6.35 -30.04 -14.07
N MET A 143 6.36 -29.07 -13.15
CA MET A 143 5.73 -27.76 -13.40
C MET A 143 6.38 -26.99 -14.55
N GLU A 144 7.70 -27.06 -14.71
CA GLU A 144 8.41 -26.44 -15.84
C GLU A 144 8.08 -27.12 -17.18
N GLN A 145 7.95 -28.45 -17.19
CA GLN A 145 7.52 -29.22 -18.36
C GLN A 145 6.07 -28.89 -18.76
N ILE A 146 5.15 -28.82 -17.78
CA ILE A 146 3.75 -28.43 -18.02
C ILE A 146 3.68 -27.01 -18.60
N LYS A 147 4.41 -26.05 -18.01
CA LYS A 147 4.48 -24.68 -18.53
C LYS A 147 4.96 -24.65 -19.98
N SER A 148 6.05 -25.36 -20.28
CA SER A 148 6.60 -25.44 -21.64
C SER A 148 5.59 -26.04 -22.63
N THR A 149 4.88 -27.08 -22.21
CA THR A 149 3.82 -27.73 -23.01
C THR A 149 2.66 -26.77 -23.30
N ILE A 150 2.19 -26.01 -22.30
CA ILE A 150 1.12 -25.02 -22.46
C ILE A 150 1.54 -23.92 -23.45
N VAL A 151 2.80 -23.45 -23.36
CA VAL A 151 3.34 -22.45 -24.31
C VAL A 151 3.34 -23.00 -25.74
N ILE A 152 3.82 -24.23 -25.96
CA ILE A 152 3.81 -24.85 -27.29
C ILE A 152 2.37 -25.00 -27.80
N GLN A 153 1.46 -25.55 -26.99
CA GLN A 153 0.06 -25.75 -27.37
C GLN A 153 -0.64 -24.43 -27.71
N SER A 154 -0.40 -23.36 -26.95
CA SER A 154 -0.96 -22.03 -27.25
C SER A 154 -0.46 -21.46 -28.58
N HIS A 155 0.82 -21.64 -28.91
CA HIS A 155 1.39 -21.21 -30.19
C HIS A 155 0.78 -21.98 -31.36
N VAL A 156 0.64 -23.30 -31.22
CA VAL A 156 0.02 -24.16 -32.25
C VAL A 156 -1.45 -23.78 -32.46
N ARG A 157 -2.24 -23.66 -31.38
CA ARG A 157 -3.65 -23.22 -31.45
C ARG A 157 -3.78 -21.85 -32.11
N GLY A 158 -2.91 -20.90 -31.72
CA GLY A 158 -2.87 -19.57 -32.31
C GLY A 158 -2.50 -19.57 -33.80
N HIS A 159 -1.53 -20.40 -34.21
CA HIS A 159 -1.15 -20.57 -35.61
C HIS A 159 -2.30 -21.14 -36.45
N LEU A 160 -2.96 -22.20 -35.97
CA LEU A 160 -4.09 -22.83 -36.65
C LEU A 160 -5.24 -21.84 -36.86
N GLN A 161 -5.59 -21.06 -35.82
CA GLN A 161 -6.65 -20.07 -35.92
C GLN A 161 -6.30 -18.94 -36.88
N ARG A 162 -5.05 -18.44 -36.86
CA ARG A 162 -4.58 -17.44 -37.84
C ARG A 162 -4.62 -17.97 -39.27
N ARG A 163 -4.26 -19.23 -39.50
CA ARG A 163 -4.34 -19.88 -40.81
C ARG A 163 -5.79 -19.97 -41.31
N LYS A 164 -6.72 -20.42 -40.45
CA LYS A 164 -8.16 -20.46 -40.76
C LYS A 164 -8.70 -19.07 -41.11
N TYR A 165 -8.39 -18.05 -40.31
CA TYR A 165 -8.80 -16.68 -40.56
C TYR A 165 -8.22 -16.12 -41.87
N LYS A 166 -6.94 -16.37 -42.17
CA LYS A 166 -6.31 -15.93 -43.41
C LYS A 166 -7.01 -16.53 -44.63
N LYS A 167 -7.34 -17.84 -44.59
CA LYS A 167 -8.09 -18.53 -45.65
C LYS A 167 -9.49 -17.91 -45.84
N LEU A 168 -10.24 -17.69 -44.75
CA LEU A 168 -11.55 -17.05 -44.82
C LEU A 168 -11.46 -15.63 -45.40
N ARG A 169 -10.48 -14.84 -44.96
CA ARG A 169 -10.25 -13.47 -45.47
C ARG A 169 -9.90 -13.45 -46.95
N THR A 170 -9.10 -14.41 -47.44
CA THR A 170 -8.79 -14.50 -48.87
C THR A 170 -10.02 -14.85 -49.69
N GLU A 171 -10.87 -15.77 -49.22
CA GLU A 171 -12.13 -16.10 -49.92
C GLU A 171 -13.08 -14.90 -49.95
N ILE A 172 -13.29 -14.21 -48.83
CA ILE A 172 -14.10 -12.98 -48.79
C ILE A 172 -13.53 -11.92 -49.72
N ARG A 173 -12.20 -11.76 -49.80
CA ARG A 173 -11.57 -10.78 -50.69
C ARG A 173 -11.86 -11.07 -52.16
N LYS A 174 -11.87 -12.34 -52.59
CA LYS A 174 -12.25 -12.71 -53.96
C LYS A 174 -13.66 -12.26 -54.28
N VAL A 175 -14.62 -12.52 -53.38
CA VAL A 175 -16.02 -12.08 -53.53
C VAL A 175 -16.11 -10.55 -53.64
N VAL A 176 -15.42 -9.82 -52.77
CA VAL A 176 -15.41 -8.34 -52.79
C VAL A 176 -14.84 -7.80 -54.09
N ILE A 177 -13.78 -8.40 -54.63
CA ILE A 177 -13.21 -8.01 -55.94
C ILE A 177 -14.25 -8.20 -57.04
N VAL A 178 -14.88 -9.37 -57.12
CA VAL A 178 -15.93 -9.63 -58.13
C VAL A 178 -17.08 -8.64 -58.00
N GLN A 179 -17.60 -8.42 -56.79
CA GLN A 179 -18.66 -7.43 -56.55
C GLN A 179 -18.23 -6.01 -56.97
N SER A 180 -16.98 -5.63 -56.74
CA SER A 180 -16.47 -4.31 -57.14
C SER A 180 -16.40 -4.16 -58.67
N LEU A 181 -15.97 -5.21 -59.37
CA LEU A 181 -15.93 -5.24 -60.84
C LEU A 181 -17.33 -5.19 -61.44
N VAL A 182 -18.28 -5.93 -60.88
CA VAL A 182 -19.69 -5.90 -61.32
C VAL A 182 -20.29 -4.51 -61.10
N ARG A 183 -20.11 -3.89 -59.92
CA ARG A 183 -20.58 -2.52 -59.67
C ARG A 183 -19.96 -1.51 -60.64
N GLN A 184 -18.67 -1.65 -60.93
CA GLN A 184 -17.99 -0.80 -61.90
C GLN A 184 -18.55 -0.99 -63.32
N PHE A 185 -18.83 -2.23 -63.73
CA PHE A 185 -19.43 -2.54 -65.02
C PHE A 185 -20.82 -1.93 -65.16
N LEU A 186 -21.68 -2.11 -64.15
CA LEU A 186 -23.03 -1.53 -64.12
C LEU A 186 -22.99 0.00 -64.19
N ALA A 187 -22.10 0.64 -63.42
CA ALA A 187 -21.92 2.08 -63.46
C ALA A 187 -21.46 2.59 -64.85
N LYS A 188 -20.54 1.87 -65.51
CA LYS A 188 -20.12 2.18 -66.89
C LYS A 188 -21.28 2.04 -67.88
N GLN A 189 -22.09 0.99 -67.76
CA GLN A 189 -23.23 0.76 -68.64
C GLN A 189 -24.30 1.86 -68.45
N GLU A 190 -24.60 2.23 -67.21
CA GLU A 190 -25.53 3.31 -66.89
C GLU A 190 -25.03 4.66 -67.42
N PHE A 191 -23.75 4.97 -67.24
CA PHE A 191 -23.14 6.17 -67.79
C PHE A 191 -23.26 6.23 -69.33
N LYS A 192 -23.00 5.11 -70.02
CA LYS A 192 -23.16 5.04 -71.48
C LYS A 192 -24.60 5.30 -71.91
N ARG A 193 -25.59 4.71 -71.22
CA ARG A 193 -27.02 4.94 -71.48
C ARG A 193 -27.39 6.42 -71.26
N ARG A 194 -26.99 7.01 -70.14
CA ARG A 194 -27.22 8.44 -69.84
C ARG A 194 -26.58 9.35 -70.88
N LYS A 195 -25.35 9.06 -71.32
CA LYS A 195 -24.66 9.84 -72.36
C LYS A 195 -25.44 9.81 -73.68
N VAL A 196 -25.87 8.64 -74.13
CA VAL A 196 -26.70 8.52 -75.35
C VAL A 196 -28.01 9.30 -75.20
N GLN A 197 -28.66 9.22 -74.04
CA GLN A 197 -29.89 9.98 -73.79
C GLN A 197 -29.66 11.49 -73.82
N ILE A 198 -28.55 11.98 -73.24
CA ILE A 198 -28.17 13.39 -73.27
C ILE A 198 -27.94 13.85 -74.72
N GLU A 199 -27.23 13.07 -75.54
CA GLU A 199 -27.01 13.42 -76.95
C GLU A 199 -28.33 13.45 -77.73
N LYS A 200 -29.22 12.47 -77.54
CA LYS A 200 -30.57 12.51 -78.13
C LYS A 200 -31.35 13.76 -77.71
N ASN A 201 -31.30 14.11 -76.43
CA ASN A 201 -31.97 15.31 -75.91
C ASN A 201 -31.38 16.59 -76.51
N LYS A 202 -30.05 16.68 -76.66
CA LYS A 202 -29.39 17.81 -77.32
C LYS A 202 -29.85 17.96 -78.77
N SER A 203 -29.83 16.87 -79.55
CA SER A 203 -30.32 16.89 -80.93
C SER A 203 -31.79 17.32 -81.01
N SER A 204 -32.64 16.81 -80.12
CA SER A 204 -34.05 17.21 -80.02
C SER A 204 -34.21 18.70 -79.71
N ILE A 205 -33.42 19.24 -78.76
CA ILE A 205 -33.46 20.67 -78.40
C ILE A 205 -33.04 21.54 -79.59
N VAL A 206 -31.98 21.14 -80.32
CA VAL A 206 -31.51 21.86 -81.52
C VAL A 206 -32.63 21.91 -82.57
N ILE A 207 -33.21 20.76 -82.93
CA ILE A 207 -34.32 20.70 -83.90
C ILE A 207 -35.50 21.57 -83.45
N GLN A 208 -35.93 21.42 -82.20
CA GLN A 208 -37.04 22.20 -81.63
C GLN A 208 -36.76 23.71 -81.68
N SER A 209 -35.54 24.14 -81.35
CA SER A 209 -35.13 25.55 -81.38
C SER A 209 -35.07 26.11 -82.80
N CYS A 210 -34.55 25.34 -83.76
CA CYS A 210 -34.56 25.71 -85.18
C CYS A 210 -35.99 25.88 -85.70
N VAL A 211 -36.89 24.94 -85.42
CA VAL A 211 -38.30 25.00 -85.84
C VAL A 211 -39.02 26.19 -85.19
N ARG A 212 -38.88 26.37 -83.87
CA ARG A 212 -39.46 27.54 -83.16
C ARG A 212 -38.93 28.86 -83.73
N GLY A 213 -37.62 28.93 -84.00
CA GLY A 213 -36.98 30.09 -84.61
C GLY A 213 -37.50 30.38 -86.02
N TYR A 214 -37.66 29.35 -86.85
CA TYR A 214 -38.23 29.48 -88.20
C TYR A 214 -39.67 30.00 -88.16
N LEU A 215 -40.53 29.42 -87.32
CA LEU A 215 -41.92 29.84 -87.16
C LEU A 215 -42.03 31.31 -86.74
N GLN A 216 -41.20 31.73 -85.76
CA GLN A 216 -41.18 33.12 -85.32
C GLN A 216 -40.68 34.09 -86.40
N LYS A 217 -39.63 33.70 -87.15
CA LYS A 217 -39.13 34.49 -88.29
C LYS A 217 -40.17 34.62 -89.40
N LYS A 218 -40.91 33.55 -89.71
CA LYS A 218 -42.00 33.56 -90.70
C LYS A 218 -43.11 34.52 -90.27
N LYS A 219 -43.56 34.44 -89.01
CA LYS A 219 -44.58 35.35 -88.44
C LYS A 219 -44.12 36.82 -88.48
N PHE A 220 -42.87 37.08 -88.09
CA PHE A 220 -42.30 38.43 -88.13
C PHE A 220 -42.17 38.97 -89.56
N LYS A 221 -41.79 38.12 -90.53
CA LYS A 221 -41.71 38.52 -91.94
C LYS A 221 -43.07 38.95 -92.48
N LEU A 222 -44.12 38.17 -92.23
CA LEU A 222 -45.50 38.51 -92.62
C LEU A 222 -45.91 39.87 -92.01
N MET A 223 -45.72 40.05 -90.70
CA MET A 223 -46.02 41.31 -90.02
C MET A 223 -45.20 42.49 -90.57
N LYS A 224 -43.92 42.27 -90.89
CA LYS A 224 -43.05 43.30 -91.48
C LYS A 224 -43.48 43.68 -92.89
N ASP A 225 -43.92 42.71 -93.68
CA ASP A 225 -44.40 42.94 -95.05
C ASP A 225 -45.75 43.69 -95.01
N GLU A 226 -46.66 43.37 -94.09
CA GLU A 226 -47.88 44.14 -93.81
C GLU A 226 -47.56 45.59 -93.45
N ILE A 227 -46.68 45.81 -92.46
CA ILE A 227 -46.24 47.15 -92.04
C ILE A 227 -45.55 47.89 -93.21
N ARG A 228 -44.74 47.21 -94.02
CA ARG A 228 -44.08 47.81 -95.19
C ARG A 228 -45.10 48.29 -96.22
N MET A 229 -46.19 47.56 -96.43
CA MET A 229 -47.27 48.01 -97.33
C MET A 229 -47.96 49.24 -96.77
N VAL A 230 -48.27 49.26 -95.47
CA VAL A 230 -48.84 50.44 -94.80
C VAL A 230 -47.90 51.65 -94.91
N ILE A 231 -46.60 51.48 -94.66
CA ILE A 231 -45.59 52.54 -94.79
C ILE A 231 -45.49 53.03 -96.24
N LYS A 232 -45.52 52.14 -97.24
CA LYS A 232 -45.52 52.55 -98.66
C LYS A 232 -46.71 53.46 -98.96
N VAL A 233 -47.92 53.05 -98.59
CA VAL A 233 -49.14 53.86 -98.77
C VAL A 233 -49.02 55.19 -98.04
N GLN A 234 -48.63 55.19 -96.76
CA GLN A 234 -48.43 56.41 -95.98
C GLN A 234 -47.35 57.32 -96.58
N SER A 235 -46.27 56.76 -97.14
CA SER A 235 -45.17 57.52 -97.74
C SER A 235 -45.61 58.25 -99.02
N ILE A 236 -46.47 57.62 -99.82
CA ILE A 236 -47.07 58.23 -101.01
C ILE A 236 -47.95 59.42 -100.58
N VAL A 237 -48.81 59.22 -99.58
CA VAL A 237 -49.67 60.27 -99.01
C VAL A 237 -48.83 61.42 -98.41
N ARG A 238 -47.78 61.11 -97.63
CA ARG A 238 -46.88 62.13 -97.06
C ARG A 238 -46.12 62.89 -98.14
N ARG A 239 -45.64 62.22 -99.20
CA ARG A 239 -44.98 62.87 -100.34
C ARG A 239 -45.92 63.87 -101.01
N PHE A 240 -47.17 63.48 -101.23
CA PHE A 240 -48.19 64.37 -101.77
C PHE A 240 -48.39 65.62 -100.89
N LEU A 241 -48.51 65.45 -99.56
CA LEU A 241 -48.62 66.57 -98.61
C LEU A 241 -47.34 67.43 -98.54
N ALA A 242 -46.16 66.82 -98.62
CA ALA A 242 -44.87 67.52 -98.59
C ALA A 242 -44.62 68.34 -99.86
N MET A 243 -45.00 67.84 -101.04
CA MET A 243 -44.96 68.63 -102.29
C MET A 243 -45.85 69.87 -102.17
N LYS A 244 -47.05 69.72 -101.59
CA LYS A 244 -47.97 70.83 -101.29
C LYS A 244 -47.36 71.85 -100.30
N LYS A 245 -46.52 71.41 -99.36
CA LYS A 245 -45.83 72.29 -98.39
C LYS A 245 -44.54 72.91 -98.93
N ARG A 246 -43.78 72.20 -99.77
CA ARG A 246 -42.58 72.69 -100.47
C ARG A 246 -42.93 73.84 -101.41
N GLN A 247 -44.06 73.76 -102.10
CA GLN A 247 -44.59 74.86 -102.89
C GLN A 247 -44.80 76.16 -102.07
N LYS A 248 -45.07 76.04 -100.75
CA LYS A 248 -45.16 77.18 -99.83
C LYS A 248 -43.81 77.66 -99.29
N LEU A 249 -42.79 76.80 -99.24
CA LEU A 249 -41.48 77.07 -98.62
C LEU A 249 -40.41 77.58 -99.59
N VAL A 250 -40.55 77.29 -100.90
CA VAL A 250 -39.67 77.85 -101.95
C VAL A 250 -39.79 79.39 -102.06
N VAL A 251 -40.79 79.98 -101.42
CA VAL A 251 -40.98 81.44 -101.32
C VAL A 251 -40.14 82.09 -100.20
N ALA A 252 -39.56 81.32 -99.26
CA ALA A 252 -39.24 81.87 -97.94
C ALA A 252 -37.78 81.86 -97.47
N LEU A 253 -36.79 81.28 -98.16
CA LEU A 253 -35.53 80.95 -97.49
C LEU A 253 -34.27 81.10 -98.35
N ASP A 254 -33.85 82.35 -98.57
CA ASP A 254 -32.57 82.71 -99.18
C ASP A 254 -31.65 83.51 -98.23
N SER A 255 -31.59 83.12 -96.95
CA SER A 255 -30.61 83.70 -96.04
C SER A 255 -30.21 82.76 -94.91
N ILE A 256 -28.97 82.96 -94.43
CA ILE A 256 -28.39 82.48 -93.17
C ILE A 256 -27.35 81.35 -93.33
N SER A 257 -26.23 81.74 -93.94
CA SER A 257 -24.92 81.13 -93.82
C SER A 257 -24.09 81.84 -92.73
N PHE A 258 -24.13 81.45 -91.45
CA PHE A 258 -23.26 82.05 -90.41
C PHE A 258 -23.12 81.16 -89.14
N THR A 259 -22.57 79.95 -89.26
CA THR A 259 -22.35 79.04 -88.10
C THR A 259 -20.91 78.54 -88.01
N LYS A 260 -19.96 79.46 -88.19
CA LYS A 260 -18.52 79.26 -87.88
C LYS A 260 -18.20 79.39 -86.37
N GLN A 261 -19.18 79.65 -85.51
CA GLN A 261 -19.00 79.95 -84.08
C GLN A 261 -19.09 78.72 -83.14
N PHE A 262 -19.18 77.49 -83.68
CA PHE A 262 -19.33 76.25 -82.90
C PHE A 262 -18.03 75.70 -82.29
N LYS A 263 -16.86 76.15 -82.77
CA LYS A 263 -15.57 75.52 -82.44
C LYS A 263 -15.03 75.81 -81.02
N PHE A 264 -15.68 76.68 -80.24
CA PHE A 264 -15.27 77.00 -78.86
C PHE A 264 -16.00 76.16 -77.79
N LYS A 265 -17.06 75.42 -78.17
CA LYS A 265 -17.94 74.70 -77.23
C LYS A 265 -17.52 73.23 -76.98
N ASP A 266 -16.70 72.66 -77.85
CA ASP A 266 -16.30 71.24 -77.78
C ASP A 266 -15.19 70.96 -76.74
N ASP A 267 -14.34 71.94 -76.43
CA ASP A 267 -13.22 71.76 -75.50
C ASP A 267 -13.67 71.66 -74.02
N ILE A 268 -14.80 72.30 -73.66
CA ILE A 268 -15.38 72.23 -72.30
C ILE A 268 -16.06 70.87 -72.06
N ASN A 269 -16.61 70.24 -73.10
CA ASN A 269 -17.29 68.94 -72.99
C ASN A 269 -16.31 67.78 -72.74
N SER A 270 -15.11 67.86 -73.29
CA SER A 270 -14.11 66.79 -73.16
C SER A 270 -13.59 66.64 -71.71
N ALA A 271 -13.43 67.76 -70.99
CA ALA A 271 -13.07 67.75 -69.58
C ALA A 271 -14.17 67.16 -68.67
N ALA A 272 -15.44 67.41 -69.00
CA ALA A 272 -16.59 66.89 -68.26
C ALA A 272 -16.73 65.34 -68.39
N ILE A 273 -16.40 64.78 -69.55
CA ILE A 273 -16.52 63.34 -69.82
C ILE A 273 -15.51 62.52 -68.99
N CYS A 274 -14.29 63.02 -68.78
CA CYS A 274 -13.24 62.32 -68.02
C CYS A 274 -13.60 62.18 -66.53
N ILE A 275 -14.15 63.25 -65.94
CA ILE A 275 -14.62 63.25 -64.54
C ILE A 275 -15.80 62.29 -64.37
N GLN A 276 -16.73 62.28 -65.33
CA GLN A 276 -17.90 61.39 -65.31
C GLN A 276 -17.52 59.90 -65.44
N GLN A 277 -16.51 59.57 -66.24
CA GLN A 277 -16.06 58.18 -66.40
C GLN A 277 -15.43 57.60 -65.12
N ASN A 278 -14.59 58.36 -64.42
CA ASN A 278 -13.96 57.90 -63.18
C ASN A 278 -14.97 57.69 -62.04
N TYR A 279 -15.97 58.56 -61.95
CA TYR A 279 -17.07 58.40 -60.98
C TYR A 279 -17.89 57.12 -61.23
N ARG A 280 -18.21 56.82 -62.49
CA ARG A 280 -18.93 55.58 -62.88
C ARG A 280 -18.11 54.32 -62.56
N ALA A 281 -16.80 54.36 -62.76
CA ALA A 281 -15.90 53.26 -62.41
C ALA A 281 -15.86 52.98 -60.89
N TRP A 282 -15.89 54.02 -60.06
CA TRP A 282 -15.92 53.87 -58.60
C TRP A 282 -17.20 53.19 -58.09
N ILE A 283 -18.37 53.55 -58.63
CA ILE A 283 -19.66 52.91 -58.29
C ILE A 283 -19.62 51.40 -58.59
N TYR A 284 -19.04 51.02 -59.73
CA TYR A 284 -18.93 49.62 -60.13
C TYR A 284 -18.04 48.81 -59.18
N ARG A 285 -16.86 49.33 -58.83
CA ARG A 285 -15.94 48.68 -57.87
C ARG A 285 -16.57 48.50 -56.48
N LYS A 286 -17.36 49.48 -56.02
CA LYS A 286 -18.08 49.42 -54.74
C LYS A 286 -19.13 48.31 -54.73
N LYS A 287 -19.91 48.15 -55.82
CA LYS A 287 -20.88 47.04 -55.97
C LYS A 287 -20.18 45.69 -56.03
N PHE A 288 -19.09 45.55 -56.77
CA PHE A 288 -18.34 44.29 -56.89
C PHE A 288 -17.79 43.78 -55.54
N LYS A 289 -17.21 44.67 -54.72
CA LYS A 289 -16.73 44.31 -53.36
C LYS A 289 -17.86 43.80 -52.45
N LYS A 290 -19.07 44.36 -52.57
CA LYS A 290 -20.25 43.89 -51.82
C LYS A 290 -20.66 42.48 -52.26
N THR A 291 -20.67 42.22 -53.57
CA THR A 291 -21.01 40.90 -54.13
C THR A 291 -20.01 39.81 -53.69
N ILE A 292 -18.70 40.09 -53.74
CA ILE A 292 -17.65 39.14 -53.29
C ILE A 292 -17.81 38.77 -51.81
N ARG A 293 -18.10 39.74 -50.94
CA ARG A 293 -18.32 39.48 -49.50
C ARG A 293 -19.51 38.56 -49.25
N CYS A 294 -20.61 38.76 -49.97
CA CYS A 294 -21.79 37.89 -49.89
C CYS A 294 -21.47 36.46 -50.38
N VAL A 295 -20.72 36.32 -51.47
CA VAL A 295 -20.30 35.00 -52.00
C VAL A 295 -19.42 34.24 -50.99
N ILE A 296 -18.45 34.91 -50.38
CA ILE A 296 -17.56 34.29 -49.38
C ILE A 296 -18.36 33.84 -48.15
N ALA A 297 -19.34 34.62 -47.70
CA ALA A 297 -20.21 34.26 -46.58
C ALA A 297 -21.06 33.00 -46.87
N ILE A 298 -21.61 32.89 -48.08
CA ILE A 298 -22.38 31.71 -48.50
C ILE A 298 -21.46 30.48 -48.61
N GLN A 299 -20.26 30.65 -49.18
CA GLN A 299 -19.29 29.56 -49.32
C GLN A 299 -18.79 29.04 -47.96
N SER A 300 -18.54 29.92 -46.99
CA SER A 300 -18.10 29.51 -45.64
C SER A 300 -19.21 28.77 -44.88
N LEU A 301 -20.46 29.23 -44.97
CA LEU A 301 -21.63 28.55 -44.41
C LEU A 301 -21.83 27.14 -45.00
N TRP A 302 -21.71 27.01 -46.32
CA TRP A 302 -21.87 25.71 -46.99
C TRP A 302 -20.75 24.72 -46.63
N ARG A 303 -19.50 25.18 -46.54
CA ARG A 303 -18.36 24.37 -46.05
C ARG A 303 -18.62 23.89 -44.61
N GLY A 304 -19.13 24.76 -43.74
CA GLY A 304 -19.52 24.39 -42.37
C GLY A 304 -20.64 23.35 -42.31
N TYR A 305 -21.70 23.51 -43.12
CA TYR A 305 -22.80 22.54 -43.21
C TYR A 305 -22.33 21.16 -43.71
N ARG A 306 -21.48 21.12 -44.74
CA ARG A 306 -20.92 19.88 -45.29
C ARG A 306 -20.13 19.09 -44.25
N THR A 307 -19.29 19.76 -43.47
CA THR A 307 -18.51 19.12 -42.39
C THR A 307 -19.41 18.56 -41.29
N ARG A 308 -20.44 19.31 -40.86
CA ARG A 308 -21.41 18.82 -39.86
C ARG A 308 -22.23 17.63 -40.38
N LYS A 309 -22.64 17.65 -41.65
CA LYS A 309 -23.35 16.54 -42.30
C LYS A 309 -22.48 15.28 -42.39
N SER A 310 -21.18 15.43 -42.68
CA SER A 310 -20.20 14.33 -42.66
C SER A 310 -19.97 13.76 -41.26
N LEU A 311 -19.98 14.59 -40.21
CA LEU A 311 -19.79 14.17 -38.82
C LEU A 311 -20.98 13.39 -38.25
N ILE A 312 -22.20 13.66 -38.73
CA ILE A 312 -23.42 12.91 -38.34
C ILE A 312 -23.38 11.46 -38.83
N SER A 313 -22.70 11.17 -39.95
CA SER A 313 -22.55 9.81 -40.50
C SER A 313 -21.45 8.97 -39.82
N ASN A 314 -20.75 9.51 -38.81
CA ASN A 314 -19.63 8.84 -38.16
C ASN A 314 -20.11 8.02 -36.95
N THR A 315 -20.21 6.70 -37.13
CA THR A 315 -20.68 5.73 -36.13
C THR A 315 -19.88 5.76 -34.82
N ARG A 316 -18.59 6.08 -34.88
CA ARG A 316 -17.74 6.22 -33.69
C ARG A 316 -18.15 7.39 -32.81
N LEU A 317 -18.58 8.50 -33.41
CA LEU A 317 -18.99 9.69 -32.67
C LEU A 317 -20.36 9.49 -32.02
N SER A 318 -21.28 8.77 -32.67
CA SER A 318 -22.56 8.38 -32.07
C SER A 318 -22.38 7.41 -30.90
N GLU A 319 -21.45 6.45 -31.00
CA GLU A 319 -21.13 5.54 -29.90
C GLU A 319 -20.54 6.26 -28.68
N VAL A 320 -19.60 7.20 -28.91
CA VAL A 320 -19.02 8.01 -27.83
C VAL A 320 -20.08 8.90 -27.18
N ARG A 321 -20.97 9.51 -27.97
CA ARG A 321 -22.08 10.31 -27.46
C ARG A 321 -23.08 9.47 -26.66
N ALA A 322 -23.42 8.27 -27.14
CA ALA A 322 -24.30 7.35 -26.42
C ALA A 322 -23.70 6.94 -25.07
N ARG A 323 -22.41 6.63 -25.02
CA ARG A 323 -21.71 6.35 -23.74
C ARG A 323 -21.73 7.55 -22.80
N LEU A 324 -21.48 8.76 -23.30
CA LEU A 324 -21.55 9.99 -22.52
C LEU A 324 -22.96 10.22 -21.93
N VAL A 325 -24.01 9.98 -22.71
CA VAL A 325 -25.40 10.10 -22.24
C VAL A 325 -25.72 9.05 -21.18
N CYS A 326 -25.29 7.80 -21.35
CA CYS A 326 -25.46 6.75 -20.33
C CYS A 326 -24.73 7.10 -19.03
N VAL A 327 -23.44 7.49 -19.11
CA VAL A 327 -22.63 7.88 -17.94
C VAL A 327 -23.22 9.09 -17.23
N ASN A 328 -23.75 10.07 -17.97
CA ASN A 328 -24.40 11.24 -17.38
C ASN A 328 -25.73 10.91 -16.69
N LYS A 329 -26.48 9.90 -17.17
CA LYS A 329 -27.71 9.44 -16.51
C LYS A 329 -27.44 8.68 -15.21
N GLU A 330 -26.31 7.98 -15.13
CA GLU A 330 -25.86 7.24 -13.94
C GLU A 330 -25.14 8.15 -12.90
N ALA A 331 -24.86 9.40 -13.24
CA ALA A 331 -24.20 10.34 -12.35
C ALA A 331 -25.15 10.85 -11.25
N THR A 332 -25.06 10.25 -10.05
CA THR A 332 -25.71 10.79 -8.84
C THR A 332 -25.07 12.11 -8.40
N GLU A 333 -25.78 12.94 -7.62
CA GLU A 333 -25.28 14.24 -7.13
C GLU A 333 -23.96 14.13 -6.35
N ASN A 334 -23.72 12.98 -5.69
CA ASN A 334 -22.48 12.63 -5.00
C ASN A 334 -21.28 12.35 -5.94
N ASN A 335 -21.52 12.14 -7.24
CA ASN A 335 -20.46 11.92 -8.24
C ASN A 335 -19.96 13.24 -8.86
N LYS A 336 -20.61 14.38 -8.56
CA LYS A 336 -20.09 15.71 -8.92
C LYS A 336 -18.79 15.95 -8.13
N LEU A 337 -17.77 16.49 -8.79
CA LEU A 337 -16.40 16.59 -8.26
C LEU A 337 -16.33 17.19 -6.84
N CYS A 338 -17.05 18.28 -6.59
CA CYS A 338 -17.07 18.94 -5.28
C CYS A 338 -17.82 18.12 -4.22
N ASN A 339 -19.02 17.62 -4.56
CA ASN A 339 -19.84 16.84 -3.63
C ASN A 339 -19.21 15.48 -3.29
N ARG A 340 -18.42 14.92 -4.21
CA ARG A 340 -17.65 13.69 -4.01
C ARG A 340 -16.62 13.86 -2.90
N VAL A 341 -15.91 15.00 -2.86
CA VAL A 341 -14.93 15.28 -1.79
C VAL A 341 -15.62 15.42 -0.44
N SER A 342 -16.72 16.18 -0.36
CA SER A 342 -17.48 16.30 0.89
C SER A 342 -18.00 14.96 1.39
N TYR A 343 -18.55 14.12 0.51
CA TYR A 343 -18.99 12.75 0.86
C TYR A 343 -17.82 11.87 1.33
N VAL A 344 -16.70 11.88 0.61
CA VAL A 344 -15.48 11.11 0.93
C VAL A 344 -14.93 11.54 2.29
N LEU A 345 -14.86 12.84 2.59
CA LEU A 345 -14.36 13.36 3.86
C LEU A 345 -15.23 12.94 5.05
N CYS A 346 -16.56 12.96 4.93
CA CYS A 346 -17.46 12.47 5.99
C CYS A 346 -17.24 10.99 6.32
N HIS A 347 -16.94 10.17 5.31
CA HIS A 347 -16.74 8.73 5.50
C HIS A 347 -15.30 8.36 5.86
N LEU A 348 -14.34 9.26 5.65
CA LEU A 348 -12.91 9.04 5.90
C LEU A 348 -12.61 8.74 7.38
N TYR A 349 -13.41 9.28 8.30
CA TYR A 349 -13.23 9.14 9.76
C TYR A 349 -13.83 7.86 10.34
N ASN A 350 -14.78 7.21 9.65
CA ASN A 350 -15.62 6.13 10.18
C ASN A 350 -15.65 4.89 9.26
N ILE A 351 -14.48 4.40 8.88
CA ILE A 351 -14.35 3.33 7.88
C ILE A 351 -14.39 1.95 8.53
N LYS A 352 -15.42 1.15 8.18
CA LYS A 352 -15.60 -0.23 8.67
C LYS A 352 -15.22 -1.31 7.64
N SER A 353 -15.05 -0.97 6.37
CA SER A 353 -14.81 -1.93 5.27
C SER A 353 -13.64 -1.52 4.39
N LEU A 354 -12.76 -2.47 4.09
CA LEU A 354 -11.57 -2.26 3.25
C LEU A 354 -11.92 -1.97 1.79
N ALA A 355 -13.02 -2.51 1.27
CA ALA A 355 -13.50 -2.21 -0.09
C ALA A 355 -13.99 -0.75 -0.20
N VAL A 356 -14.69 -0.28 0.84
CA VAL A 356 -15.15 1.11 0.94
C VAL A 356 -13.94 2.05 1.09
N LEU A 357 -12.94 1.65 1.87
CA LEU A 357 -11.68 2.39 2.03
C LEU A 357 -10.96 2.61 0.69
N ILE A 358 -10.78 1.55 -0.10
CA ILE A 358 -10.12 1.63 -1.42
C ILE A 358 -10.90 2.58 -2.34
N LYS A 359 -12.24 2.47 -2.36
CA LYS A 359 -13.09 3.38 -3.15
C LYS A 359 -12.91 4.83 -2.72
N ILE A 360 -12.99 5.13 -1.43
CA ILE A 360 -12.81 6.49 -0.87
C ILE A 360 -11.45 7.07 -1.26
N VAL A 361 -10.37 6.29 -1.14
CA VAL A 361 -9.01 6.74 -1.47
C VAL A 361 -8.86 7.02 -2.96
N ASN A 362 -9.41 6.17 -3.84
CA ASN A 362 -9.38 6.38 -5.28
C ASN A 362 -10.22 7.58 -5.71
N ASP A 363 -11.36 7.80 -5.06
CA ASP A 363 -12.20 8.95 -5.28
C ASP A 363 -11.49 10.25 -4.88
N LEU A 364 -10.76 10.23 -3.77
CA LEU A 364 -9.97 11.36 -3.29
C LEU A 364 -8.76 11.65 -4.18
N ASP A 365 -8.08 10.61 -4.68
CA ASP A 365 -7.04 10.76 -5.70
C ASP A 365 -7.60 11.49 -6.91
N ALA A 366 -8.67 10.97 -7.51
CA ALA A 366 -9.27 11.55 -8.71
C ALA A 366 -9.68 13.02 -8.51
N SER A 367 -10.28 13.35 -7.36
CA SER A 367 -10.70 14.72 -7.08
C SER A 367 -9.53 15.68 -6.86
N THR A 368 -8.52 15.27 -6.09
CA THR A 368 -7.32 16.08 -5.83
C THR A 368 -6.38 16.18 -7.03
N ARG A 369 -6.55 15.32 -8.04
CA ARG A 369 -5.76 15.31 -9.28
C ARG A 369 -6.23 16.32 -10.32
N TYR A 370 -7.49 16.79 -10.24
CA TYR A 370 -8.10 17.64 -11.27
C TYR A 370 -8.74 18.93 -10.74
N SER A 371 -8.67 19.24 -9.44
CA SER A 371 -9.27 20.44 -8.86
C SER A 371 -8.46 21.04 -7.71
N GLU A 372 -8.19 22.33 -7.84
CA GLU A 372 -7.58 23.17 -6.80
C GLU A 372 -8.49 23.28 -5.58
N PHE A 373 -9.79 23.52 -5.80
CA PHE A 373 -10.78 23.61 -4.72
C PHE A 373 -10.81 22.35 -3.85
N CYS A 374 -10.72 21.17 -4.47
CA CYS A 374 -10.66 19.90 -3.76
C CYS A 374 -9.37 19.73 -2.93
N CYS A 375 -8.27 20.36 -3.34
CA CYS A 375 -7.02 20.39 -2.56
C CYS A 375 -7.14 21.33 -1.37
N ASP A 376 -7.81 22.47 -1.51
CA ASP A 376 -8.08 23.40 -0.42
C ASP A 376 -8.97 22.79 0.67
N GLN A 377 -10.00 22.01 0.29
CA GLN A 377 -10.83 21.29 1.26
C GLN A 377 -10.07 20.26 2.10
N MET A 378 -8.89 19.81 1.64
CA MET A 378 -8.02 18.93 2.43
C MET A 378 -7.30 19.69 3.57
N LEU A 379 -7.32 21.02 3.54
CA LEU A 379 -6.76 21.91 4.55
C LEU A 379 -7.80 22.42 5.56
N GLU A 380 -9.10 22.36 5.23
CA GLU A 380 -10.18 23.01 5.99
C GLU A 380 -10.47 22.38 7.37
N ASN A 381 -11.00 23.23 8.26
CA ASN A 381 -11.05 23.08 9.71
C ASN A 381 -12.17 22.14 10.19
N GLY A 382 -11.77 20.97 10.68
CA GLY A 382 -12.55 20.14 11.61
C GLY A 382 -11.60 19.52 12.67
N ASP A 383 -12.16 18.85 13.69
CA ASP A 383 -11.40 18.29 14.84
C ASP A 383 -10.25 17.35 14.45
N LYS A 384 -10.29 16.76 13.25
CA LYS A 384 -9.21 16.00 12.65
C LYS A 384 -8.99 16.52 11.25
N LYS A 385 -7.76 16.90 10.92
CA LYS A 385 -7.43 17.41 9.58
C LYS A 385 -7.32 16.24 8.59
N PRO A 386 -7.98 16.28 7.42
CA PRO A 386 -7.99 15.18 6.46
C PRO A 386 -6.60 14.65 6.09
N VAL A 387 -5.65 15.55 5.86
CA VAL A 387 -4.25 15.21 5.57
C VAL A 387 -3.59 14.39 6.69
N ILE A 388 -3.87 14.72 7.95
CA ILE A 388 -3.31 13.98 9.10
C ILE A 388 -3.91 12.58 9.16
N VAL A 389 -5.21 12.43 8.87
CA VAL A 389 -5.85 11.11 8.82
C VAL A 389 -5.30 10.26 7.68
N LEU A 390 -5.01 10.85 6.52
CA LEU A 390 -4.32 10.14 5.44
C LEU A 390 -2.92 9.65 5.86
N LEU A 391 -2.14 10.47 6.56
CA LEU A 391 -0.83 10.08 7.07
C LEU A 391 -0.94 8.94 8.11
N ASP A 392 -1.87 9.05 9.06
CA ASP A 392 -2.16 8.02 10.05
C ASP A 392 -2.66 6.70 9.40
N LEU A 393 -3.48 6.80 8.36
CA LEU A 393 -3.98 5.66 7.60
C LEU A 393 -2.84 4.85 6.95
N ILE A 394 -1.82 5.52 6.41
CA ILE A 394 -0.61 4.84 5.89
C ILE A 394 0.07 4.02 6.99
N LEU A 395 0.18 4.59 8.20
CA LEU A 395 0.85 3.92 9.32
C LEU A 395 0.08 2.69 9.81
N ARG A 396 -1.26 2.75 9.81
CA ARG A 396 -2.15 1.64 10.21
C ARG A 396 -2.23 0.50 9.20
N CYS A 397 -1.93 0.75 7.93
CA CYS A 397 -2.06 -0.25 6.86
C CYS A 397 -0.91 -1.29 6.87
N ASN A 398 -1.23 -2.57 6.71
CA ASN A 398 -0.23 -3.65 6.72
C ASN A 398 0.34 -3.95 5.30
N LYS A 399 1.14 -5.03 5.18
CA LYS A 399 1.78 -5.45 3.90
C LYS A 399 0.90 -6.36 3.02
N SER A 400 -0.38 -6.54 3.33
CA SER A 400 -1.28 -7.29 2.46
C SER A 400 -1.62 -6.49 1.20
N VAL A 401 -1.92 -7.19 0.10
CA VAL A 401 -2.25 -6.58 -1.20
C VAL A 401 -3.31 -5.46 -1.12
N PRO A 402 -4.47 -5.63 -0.45
CA PRO A 402 -5.46 -4.57 -0.41
C PRO A 402 -5.03 -3.36 0.44
N HIS A 403 -4.21 -3.57 1.48
CA HIS A 403 -3.63 -2.45 2.24
C HIS A 403 -2.51 -1.74 1.47
N ILE A 404 -1.74 -2.46 0.65
CA ILE A 404 -0.75 -1.88 -0.28
C ILE A 404 -1.46 -0.97 -1.29
N GLU A 405 -2.64 -1.39 -1.79
CA GLU A 405 -3.46 -0.59 -2.69
C GLU A 405 -3.94 0.70 -2.03
N VAL A 406 -4.44 0.62 -0.79
CA VAL A 406 -4.78 1.80 0.03
C VAL A 406 -3.57 2.72 0.20
N ILE A 407 -2.42 2.21 0.64
CA ILE A 407 -1.20 3.01 0.83
C ILE A 407 -0.79 3.70 -0.48
N SER A 408 -0.83 2.97 -1.59
CA SER A 408 -0.49 3.48 -2.92
C SER A 408 -1.42 4.62 -3.33
N GLY A 409 -2.73 4.46 -3.14
CA GLY A 409 -3.72 5.49 -3.45
C GLY A 409 -3.62 6.71 -2.53
N VAL A 410 -3.32 6.53 -1.25
CA VAL A 410 -3.11 7.65 -0.32
C VAL A 410 -1.85 8.43 -0.68
N LEU A 411 -0.75 7.75 -1.01
CA LEU A 411 0.48 8.41 -1.48
C LEU A 411 0.25 9.18 -2.77
N ASP A 412 -0.58 8.64 -3.66
CA ASP A 412 -1.00 9.29 -4.91
C ASP A 412 -1.76 10.60 -4.65
N THR A 413 -2.73 10.58 -3.73
CA THR A 413 -3.43 11.78 -3.25
C THR A 413 -2.45 12.78 -2.62
N LEU A 414 -1.57 12.33 -1.73
CA LEU A 414 -0.59 13.20 -1.07
C LEU A 414 0.36 13.86 -2.08
N ILE A 415 0.78 13.13 -3.12
CA ILE A 415 1.58 13.66 -4.23
C ILE A 415 0.82 14.74 -5.00
N ASN A 416 -0.48 14.56 -5.23
CA ASN A 416 -1.31 15.59 -5.86
C ASN A 416 -1.35 16.85 -4.99
N LEU A 417 -1.55 16.69 -3.68
CA LEU A 417 -1.60 17.81 -2.74
C LEU A 417 -0.27 18.58 -2.67
N VAL A 418 0.89 17.94 -2.57
CA VAL A 418 2.16 18.68 -2.48
C VAL A 418 2.57 19.35 -3.79
N ARG A 419 1.88 19.11 -4.91
CA ARG A 419 2.10 19.86 -6.14
C ARG A 419 1.42 21.22 -6.11
N TYR A 420 0.29 21.31 -5.41
CA TYR A 420 -0.39 22.58 -5.22
C TYR A 420 0.31 23.38 -4.11
N GLU A 421 0.60 24.66 -4.38
CA GLU A 421 1.51 25.48 -3.56
C GLU A 421 1.00 25.64 -2.12
N ARG A 422 -0.28 25.98 -1.95
CA ARG A 422 -0.89 26.21 -0.63
C ARG A 422 -0.88 24.97 0.26
N THR A 423 -1.23 23.81 -0.30
CA THR A 423 -1.18 22.52 0.41
C THR A 423 0.25 22.04 0.64
N ARG A 424 1.18 22.33 -0.28
CA ARG A 424 2.61 22.00 -0.12
C ARG A 424 3.21 22.72 1.08
N LEU A 425 2.97 24.03 1.20
CA LEU A 425 3.41 24.83 2.34
C LEU A 425 2.92 24.23 3.66
N TYR A 426 1.62 23.92 3.74
CA TYR A 426 1.01 23.31 4.91
C TYR A 426 1.64 21.94 5.26
N ILE A 427 1.75 21.02 4.29
CA ILE A 427 2.27 19.67 4.49
C ILE A 427 3.76 19.68 4.88
N SER A 428 4.54 20.64 4.35
CA SER A 428 5.97 20.79 4.65
C SER A 428 6.25 21.17 6.11
N GLY A 429 5.30 21.84 6.77
CA GLY A 429 5.39 22.22 8.19
C GLY A 429 5.00 21.12 9.18
N LEU A 430 4.37 20.03 8.73
CA LEU A 430 3.89 18.96 9.61
C LEU A 430 5.01 17.97 9.97
N LYS A 431 5.21 17.71 11.26
CA LYS A 431 6.21 16.74 11.75
C LYS A 431 5.82 15.30 11.40
N GLU A 432 4.51 15.04 11.38
CA GLU A 432 3.87 13.75 11.07
C GLU A 432 4.21 13.30 9.65
N THR A 433 4.34 14.24 8.71
CA THR A 433 4.71 13.97 7.32
C THR A 433 6.03 13.20 7.24
N TYR A 434 7.07 13.71 7.89
CA TYR A 434 8.41 13.13 7.84
C TYR A 434 8.48 11.81 8.61
N LYS A 435 7.83 11.73 9.78
CA LYS A 435 7.71 10.47 10.54
C LYS A 435 7.04 9.37 9.70
N THR A 436 5.92 9.69 9.06
CA THR A 436 5.17 8.76 8.22
C THR A 436 5.97 8.30 7.02
N CYS A 437 6.66 9.22 6.34
CA CYS A 437 7.54 8.88 5.21
C CYS A 437 8.66 7.93 5.66
N LEU A 438 9.26 8.18 6.83
CA LEU A 438 10.36 7.37 7.32
C LEU A 438 9.93 5.93 7.64
N GLU A 439 8.84 5.79 8.39
CA GLU A 439 8.29 4.48 8.74
C GLU A 439 7.82 3.72 7.49
N THR A 440 7.26 4.42 6.50
CA THR A 440 6.84 3.82 5.23
C THR A 440 8.03 3.34 4.39
N LEU A 441 9.11 4.13 4.31
CA LEU A 441 10.34 3.73 3.62
C LEU A 441 10.98 2.51 4.28
N GLN A 442 11.08 2.48 5.61
CA GLN A 442 11.61 1.33 6.36
C GLN A 442 10.73 0.09 6.18
N ARG A 443 9.40 0.27 6.15
CA ARG A 443 8.44 -0.82 5.97
C ARG A 443 8.56 -1.46 4.59
N PHE A 444 8.72 -0.68 3.54
CA PHE A 444 8.64 -1.15 2.14
C PHE A 444 9.97 -1.21 1.38
N GLU A 445 11.09 -0.93 2.05
CA GLU A 445 12.46 -0.90 1.49
C GLU A 445 12.78 -2.08 0.55
N LYS A 446 12.38 -3.30 0.93
CA LYS A 446 12.73 -4.54 0.22
C LYS A 446 11.54 -5.24 -0.45
N SER A 447 10.32 -4.77 -0.22
CA SER A 447 9.10 -5.49 -0.61
C SER A 447 8.33 -4.85 -1.76
N HIS A 448 8.28 -3.51 -1.86
CA HIS A 448 7.46 -2.83 -2.88
C HIS A 448 8.11 -1.57 -3.44
N VAL A 449 8.84 -1.75 -4.54
CA VAL A 449 9.66 -0.73 -5.24
C VAL A 449 8.85 0.53 -5.59
N ILE A 450 7.59 0.37 -6.03
CA ILE A 450 6.74 1.49 -6.46
C ILE A 450 6.32 2.37 -5.27
N ILE A 451 6.02 1.78 -4.10
CA ILE A 451 5.64 2.55 -2.91
C ILE A 451 6.86 3.35 -2.45
N PHE A 452 8.02 2.70 -2.43
CA PHE A 452 9.28 3.37 -2.11
C PHE A 452 9.54 4.56 -3.06
N ALA A 453 9.41 4.37 -4.38
CA ALA A 453 9.59 5.44 -5.36
C ALA A 453 8.58 6.58 -5.20
N LYS A 454 7.31 6.29 -4.86
CA LYS A 454 6.29 7.29 -4.55
C LYS A 454 6.64 8.13 -3.33
N VAL A 455 7.09 7.51 -2.23
CA VAL A 455 7.52 8.26 -1.03
C VAL A 455 8.72 9.17 -1.34
N ILE A 456 9.70 8.68 -2.09
CA ILE A 456 10.84 9.54 -2.50
C ILE A 456 10.39 10.66 -3.45
N SER A 457 9.42 10.41 -4.32
CA SER A 457 8.84 11.43 -5.21
C SER A 457 8.09 12.51 -4.43
N PHE A 458 7.35 12.11 -3.39
CA PHE A 458 6.68 13.01 -2.47
C PHE A 458 7.69 13.89 -1.72
N LEU A 459 8.75 13.31 -1.15
CA LEU A 459 9.85 14.06 -0.52
C LEU A 459 10.56 14.99 -1.51
N TYR A 460 10.76 14.56 -2.75
CA TYR A 460 11.34 15.40 -3.80
C TYR A 460 10.50 16.65 -4.07
N ILE A 461 9.17 16.54 -4.11
CA ILE A 461 8.30 17.70 -4.33
C ILE A 461 8.29 18.63 -3.10
N LEU A 462 8.44 18.10 -1.89
CA LEU A 462 8.58 18.93 -0.69
C LEU A 462 9.87 19.78 -0.68
N THR A 463 10.94 19.36 -1.38
CA THR A 463 12.18 20.17 -1.47
C THR A 463 12.02 21.52 -2.17
N PHE A 464 10.88 21.75 -2.83
CA PHE A 464 10.59 23.07 -3.41
C PHE A 464 10.22 24.11 -2.33
N GLU A 465 9.97 23.70 -1.09
CA GLU A 465 9.77 24.59 0.05
C GLU A 465 10.95 24.53 1.03
N LYS A 466 11.31 25.68 1.62
CA LYS A 466 12.42 25.76 2.60
C LYS A 466 12.20 24.84 3.80
N ALA A 467 11.01 24.86 4.39
CA ALA A 467 10.62 23.98 5.50
C ALA A 467 10.74 22.48 5.11
N GLY A 468 10.44 22.16 3.85
CA GLY A 468 10.62 20.83 3.25
C GLY A 468 12.07 20.37 3.27
N VAL A 469 12.98 21.23 2.82
CA VAL A 469 14.43 20.95 2.79
C VAL A 469 14.97 20.73 4.20
N GLU A 470 14.61 21.58 5.16
CA GLU A 470 15.04 21.46 6.56
C GLU A 470 14.55 20.16 7.21
N GLY A 471 13.27 19.82 7.03
CA GLY A 471 12.69 18.57 7.55
C GLY A 471 13.37 17.33 6.98
N ILE A 472 13.68 17.35 5.68
CA ILE A 472 14.37 16.24 5.01
C ILE A 472 15.83 16.14 5.46
N LYS A 473 16.57 17.26 5.52
CA LYS A 473 17.98 17.27 5.99
C LYS A 473 18.07 16.72 7.42
N LYS A 474 17.14 17.09 8.30
CA LYS A 474 17.13 16.65 9.70
C LYS A 474 16.92 15.15 9.88
N GLN A 475 16.04 14.51 9.09
CA GLN A 475 15.64 13.11 9.32
C GLN A 475 16.19 12.09 8.29
N PHE A 476 16.59 12.54 7.09
CA PHE A 476 16.84 11.64 5.95
C PHE A 476 18.23 11.77 5.30
N SER A 477 19.06 12.75 5.69
CA SER A 477 20.34 13.05 5.00
C SER A 477 21.28 11.84 4.85
N LYS A 478 21.47 11.07 5.93
CA LYS A 478 22.28 9.83 5.89
C LYS A 478 21.53 8.68 5.19
N LYS A 479 20.26 8.49 5.53
CA LYS A 479 19.42 7.38 5.04
C LYS A 479 19.24 7.36 3.52
N VAL A 480 19.07 8.53 2.88
CA VAL A 480 18.90 8.62 1.41
C VAL A 480 20.15 8.15 0.67
N LYS A 481 21.35 8.44 1.21
CA LYS A 481 22.62 7.93 0.66
C LYS A 481 22.72 6.42 0.83
N ASP A 482 22.38 5.91 2.02
CA ASP A 482 22.40 4.48 2.32
C ASP A 482 21.45 3.69 1.39
N TYR A 483 20.22 4.19 1.20
CA TYR A 483 19.25 3.59 0.28
C TYR A 483 19.77 3.62 -1.17
N LEU A 484 20.39 4.71 -1.62
CA LEU A 484 20.93 4.79 -2.97
C LEU A 484 22.02 3.73 -3.20
N MET A 485 22.95 3.59 -2.25
CA MET A 485 24.00 2.57 -2.31
C MET A 485 23.42 1.15 -2.35
N GLU A 486 22.39 0.85 -1.54
CA GLU A 486 21.74 -0.47 -1.54
C GLU A 486 21.06 -0.78 -2.88
N TYR A 487 20.29 0.17 -3.42
CA TYR A 487 19.58 -0.01 -4.69
C TYR A 487 20.54 -0.10 -5.89
N GLU A 488 21.63 0.68 -5.91
CA GLU A 488 22.68 0.58 -6.93
C GLU A 488 23.39 -0.78 -6.84
N ARG A 489 23.73 -1.26 -5.65
CA ARG A 489 24.32 -2.60 -5.45
C ARG A 489 23.39 -3.71 -5.98
N LYS A 490 22.08 -3.65 -5.70
CA LYS A 490 21.09 -4.61 -6.24
C LYS A 490 21.01 -4.56 -7.76
N LYS A 491 21.03 -3.36 -8.36
CA LYS A 491 21.03 -3.19 -9.82
C LYS A 491 22.29 -3.78 -10.46
N HIS A 492 23.46 -3.59 -9.87
CA HIS A 492 24.71 -4.20 -10.33
C HIS A 492 24.71 -5.74 -10.24
N LEU A 493 24.10 -6.31 -9.19
CA LEU A 493 23.93 -7.76 -9.06
C LEU A 493 23.00 -8.35 -10.13
N LEU A 494 21.93 -7.64 -10.50
CA LEU A 494 20.99 -8.07 -11.55
C LEU A 494 21.59 -7.91 -12.96
N HIS A 495 22.34 -6.84 -13.22
CA HIS A 495 22.99 -6.61 -14.52
C HIS A 495 24.16 -7.56 -14.82
N LYS A 496 24.72 -8.26 -13.82
CA LYS A 496 25.67 -9.38 -14.06
C LYS A 496 25.02 -10.61 -14.71
N SER A 497 23.69 -10.66 -14.84
CA SER A 497 22.96 -11.82 -15.38
C SER A 497 22.24 -11.58 -16.71
N VAL A 498 22.19 -10.33 -17.23
CA VAL A 498 21.61 -10.04 -18.55
C VAL A 498 22.35 -8.88 -19.20
N SER A 499 23.19 -9.19 -20.19
CA SER A 499 23.75 -8.21 -21.10
C SER A 499 22.66 -7.65 -22.02
N LYS A 500 22.69 -6.32 -22.21
CA LYS A 500 21.84 -5.48 -23.09
C LYS A 500 20.44 -5.17 -22.56
N SER A 501 20.32 -4.03 -21.88
CA SER A 501 19.11 -3.20 -21.98
C SER A 501 19.49 -1.76 -22.32
N LYS A 502 18.79 -1.24 -23.30
CA LYS A 502 18.90 0.05 -23.98
C LYS A 502 19.08 1.21 -23.00
N ASN A 503 19.92 2.17 -23.38
CA ASN A 503 19.92 3.54 -22.86
C ASN A 503 18.49 4.11 -22.92
N VAL A 504 17.79 4.11 -21.79
CA VAL A 504 16.49 4.78 -21.66
C VAL A 504 16.77 6.26 -21.42
N LYS A 505 16.61 7.00 -22.50
CA LYS A 505 16.29 8.43 -22.64
C LYS A 505 16.15 9.22 -21.33
N GLY A 506 17.03 10.22 -21.17
CA GLY A 506 16.75 11.55 -20.61
C GLY A 506 16.34 11.63 -19.13
N LYS A 507 17.05 12.46 -18.36
CA LYS A 507 16.65 12.91 -17.02
C LYS A 507 15.25 13.56 -17.05
N ARG A 508 14.20 12.75 -17.00
CA ARG A 508 12.82 13.23 -16.85
C ARG A 508 12.65 13.78 -15.43
N ARG A 509 12.46 15.10 -15.31
CA ARG A 509 12.21 15.78 -14.04
C ARG A 509 10.73 15.69 -13.70
N ILE A 510 10.39 15.46 -12.44
CA ILE A 510 9.02 15.53 -11.96
C ILE A 510 8.60 17.01 -11.91
N PRO A 511 7.50 17.41 -12.57
CA PRO A 511 6.97 18.77 -12.43
C PRO A 511 6.49 18.98 -10.99
N HIS A 512 6.65 20.18 -10.43
CA HIS A 512 6.17 20.49 -9.09
C HIS A 512 4.76 21.09 -9.06
N PHE A 513 4.12 21.21 -10.22
CA PHE A 513 2.79 21.77 -10.38
C PHE A 513 1.75 20.66 -10.70
N PRO A 514 0.46 20.91 -10.45
CA PRO A 514 -0.65 20.00 -10.75
C PRO A 514 -0.90 19.72 -12.25
N GLU A 515 -1.61 18.63 -12.54
CA GLU A 515 -1.91 18.18 -13.91
C GLU A 515 -2.85 19.12 -14.68
N TRP A 516 -3.79 19.77 -13.99
CA TRP A 516 -4.77 20.69 -14.61
C TRP A 516 -4.15 21.94 -15.23
N MET A 517 -2.84 22.18 -15.07
CA MET A 517 -2.10 23.20 -15.82
C MET A 517 -1.73 22.79 -17.26
N GLY A 518 -2.03 21.57 -17.71
CA GLY A 518 -2.09 21.23 -19.13
C GLY A 518 -0.74 21.06 -19.85
N THR A 519 0.33 20.66 -19.15
CA THR A 519 1.65 20.49 -19.78
C THR A 519 1.81 19.18 -20.55
N LYS A 520 2.54 19.21 -21.67
CA LYS A 520 2.70 18.07 -22.61
C LYS A 520 3.47 16.86 -22.03
N GLU A 521 4.16 17.00 -20.90
CA GLU A 521 5.01 15.96 -20.32
C GLU A 521 4.71 15.73 -18.82
N PHE A 522 3.46 15.38 -18.49
CA PHE A 522 3.09 15.14 -17.10
C PHE A 522 3.61 13.78 -16.59
N ILE A 523 4.44 13.82 -15.55
CA ILE A 523 4.93 12.65 -14.83
C ILE A 523 4.51 12.76 -13.37
N ARG A 524 3.72 11.79 -12.92
CA ARG A 524 3.11 11.80 -11.58
C ARG A 524 4.11 11.54 -10.45
N HIS A 525 4.94 10.51 -10.59
CA HIS A 525 5.98 10.13 -9.64
C HIS A 525 7.07 9.36 -10.37
N PHE A 526 8.23 9.18 -9.75
CA PHE A 526 9.28 8.33 -10.29
C PHE A 526 8.82 6.87 -10.27
N GLU A 527 9.15 6.12 -11.32
CA GLU A 527 8.94 4.66 -11.38
C GLU A 527 10.17 3.90 -10.85
N ASP A 528 11.37 4.43 -11.11
CA ASP A 528 12.66 3.87 -10.65
C ASP A 528 13.13 4.57 -9.36
N PRO A 529 13.28 3.84 -8.22
CA PRO A 529 13.82 4.39 -6.98
C PRO A 529 15.20 5.03 -7.13
N ILE A 530 16.06 4.51 -8.01
CA ILE A 530 17.42 5.03 -8.17
C ILE A 530 17.36 6.43 -8.78
N CYS A 531 16.53 6.63 -9.81
CA CYS A 531 16.28 7.94 -10.39
C CYS A 531 15.67 8.90 -9.35
N ALA A 532 14.74 8.41 -8.54
CA ALA A 532 14.11 9.20 -7.47
C ALA A 532 15.11 9.67 -6.42
N LEU A 533 15.94 8.76 -5.91
CA LEU A 533 16.95 9.04 -4.88
C LEU A 533 18.04 9.99 -5.41
N LYS A 534 18.47 9.82 -6.68
CA LYS A 534 19.42 10.73 -7.33
C LYS A 534 18.84 12.14 -7.46
N ALA A 535 17.59 12.26 -7.92
CA ALA A 535 16.93 13.55 -8.06
C ALA A 535 16.75 14.26 -6.70
N LEU A 536 16.40 13.51 -5.65
CA LEU A 536 16.30 14.04 -4.29
C LEU A 536 17.66 14.52 -3.75
N LEU A 537 18.73 13.75 -3.95
CA LEU A 537 20.08 14.13 -3.51
C LEU A 537 20.65 15.31 -4.29
N GLU A 538 20.43 15.38 -5.61
CA GLU A 538 20.81 16.54 -6.42
C GLU A 538 20.14 17.81 -5.85
N ARG A 539 18.85 17.74 -5.51
CA ARG A 539 18.10 18.83 -4.89
C ARG A 539 18.64 19.27 -3.53
N LEU A 540 18.86 18.32 -2.63
CA LEU A 540 19.35 18.60 -1.27
C LEU A 540 20.77 19.18 -1.23
N LYS A 541 21.53 19.07 -2.32
CA LYS A 541 22.84 19.73 -2.49
C LYS A 541 22.74 21.15 -3.04
N CYS A 542 21.73 21.42 -3.87
CA CYS A 542 21.52 22.74 -4.49
C CYS A 542 20.67 23.70 -3.63
N SER A 543 20.03 23.21 -2.57
CA SER A 543 19.19 23.93 -1.61
C SER A 543 19.79 23.83 -0.22
#